data_AF-U1EZE1-F1
#
_entry.id   AF-U1EZE1-F1
#
_cell.length_a   1.000
_cell.length_b   1.000
_cell.length_c   1.000
_cell.angle_alpha   90.00
_cell.angle_beta   90.00
_cell.angle_gamma   90.00
#
_symmetry.space_group_name_H-M   'P 1'
#
loop_
_entity.id
_entity.type
_entity.pdbx_description
1 polymer ?
#
loop_
_entity_poly.entity_id
_entity_poly.type
_entity_poly.pdbx_seq_one_letter_code
_entity_poly.pdbx_strand_id
1 'polypeptide(L)'
;MGRFLIWTGVAAVVVVLLVPWGVSAALSHGRVHPVDQTPSRDVTIVFGAQVLPSGEPSQYLRARLDLAADLYRAGRTKVILVSGDGQSPYYDEPTAMRRYLVKERGIPQQAIVRDEAGLHSYD
;
A
#
# COMPACT_ATOMS: atom_id res chain seq x y z
N MET A 1 12.18 33.59 33.24
CA MET A 1 11.47 33.62 31.94
C MET A 1 12.01 32.58 30.95
N GLY A 2 13.32 32.56 30.63
CA GLY A 2 13.87 31.70 29.55
C GLY A 2 13.68 30.19 29.71
N ARG A 3 13.85 29.63 30.92
CA ARG A 3 13.68 28.18 31.15
C ARG A 3 12.24 27.70 30.91
N PHE A 4 11.25 28.50 31.28
CA PHE A 4 9.83 28.17 31.04
C PHE A 4 9.53 28.10 29.54
N LEU A 5 10.01 29.09 28.77
CA LEU A 5 9.84 29.13 27.31
C LEU A 5 10.48 27.92 26.60
N ILE A 6 11.66 27.49 27.10
CA ILE A 6 12.34 26.29 26.60
C ILE A 6 11.50 25.04 26.87
N TRP A 7 11.01 24.84 28.10
CA TRP A 7 10.20 23.66 28.43
C TRP A 7 8.87 23.61 27.67
N THR A 8 8.21 24.74 27.46
CA THR A 8 7.00 24.80 26.62
C THR A 8 7.30 24.48 25.16
N GLY A 9 8.43 24.95 24.63
CA GLY A 9 8.87 24.62 23.28
C GLY A 9 9.18 23.12 23.11
N VAL A 10 9.87 22.53 24.08
CA VAL A 10 10.16 21.09 24.11
C VAL A 10 8.86 20.28 24.18
N ALA A 11 7.93 20.65 25.05
CA ALA A 11 6.64 19.98 25.16
C ALA A 11 5.84 20.05 23.85
N ALA A 12 5.83 21.20 23.18
CA ALA A 12 5.18 21.36 21.88
C ALA A 12 5.81 20.47 20.80
N VAL A 13 7.14 20.40 20.73
CA VAL A 13 7.84 19.50 19.79
C VAL A 13 7.50 18.05 20.07
N VAL A 14 7.50 17.64 21.33
CA VAL A 14 7.12 16.27 21.73
C VAL A 14 5.69 15.95 21.29
N VAL A 15 4.74 16.88 21.51
CA VAL A 15 3.35 16.72 21.07
C VAL A 15 3.26 16.58 19.55
N VAL A 16 3.93 17.44 18.79
CA VAL A 16 3.93 17.41 17.32
C VAL A 16 4.50 16.09 16.78
N LEU A 17 5.52 15.55 17.43
CA LEU A 17 6.14 14.29 16.99
C LEU A 17 5.33 13.06 17.41
N LEU A 18 4.74 13.05 18.61
CA LEU A 18 4.09 11.85 19.15
C LEU A 18 2.60 11.74 18.82
N VAL A 19 1.86 12.85 18.75
CA VAL A 19 0.40 12.82 18.54
C VAL A 19 0.03 12.19 17.20
N PRO A 20 0.65 12.53 16.05
CA PRO A 20 0.30 11.90 14.77
C PRO A 20 0.51 10.38 14.78
N TRP A 21 1.57 9.92 15.44
CA TRP A 21 1.85 8.49 15.62
C TRP A 21 0.80 7.82 16.51
N GLY A 22 0.49 8.44 17.67
CA GLY A 22 -0.51 7.92 18.60
C GLY A 22 -1.92 7.85 17.99
N VAL A 23 -2.32 8.89 17.25
CA VAL A 23 -3.60 8.93 16.51
C VAL A 23 -3.62 7.86 15.43
N SER A 24 -2.57 7.74 14.62
CA SER A 24 -2.51 6.71 13.57
C SER A 24 -2.57 5.30 14.17
N ALA A 25 -1.82 5.03 15.24
CA ALA A 25 -1.84 3.75 15.92
C ALA A 25 -3.23 3.42 16.49
N ALA A 26 -3.89 4.41 17.12
CA ALA A 26 -5.24 4.24 17.66
C ALA A 26 -6.28 3.98 16.56
N LEU A 27 -6.23 4.74 15.46
CA LEU A 27 -7.17 4.59 14.34
C LEU A 27 -6.94 3.31 13.53
N SER A 28 -5.72 2.78 13.49
CA SER A 28 -5.40 1.53 12.80
C SER A 28 -5.57 0.28 13.69
N HIS A 29 -5.86 0.45 14.98
CA HIS A 29 -6.00 -0.66 15.90
C HIS A 29 -7.08 -1.65 15.43
N GLY A 30 -6.73 -2.93 15.36
CA GLY A 30 -7.63 -4.00 14.90
C GLY A 30 -7.96 -3.99 13.40
N ARG A 31 -7.28 -3.18 12.58
CA ARG A 31 -7.48 -3.11 11.12
C ARG A 31 -6.32 -3.68 10.31
N VAL A 32 -5.19 -3.95 10.96
CA VAL A 32 -4.00 -4.56 10.37
C VAL A 32 -3.88 -5.97 10.89
N HIS A 33 -3.86 -6.94 9.98
CA HIS A 33 -3.84 -8.35 10.30
C HIS A 33 -2.72 -9.06 9.56
N PRO A 34 -2.12 -10.11 10.14
CA PRO A 34 -1.33 -11.05 9.37
C PRO A 34 -2.21 -11.82 8.37
N VAL A 35 -1.59 -12.42 7.35
CA VAL A 35 -2.28 -13.10 6.24
C VAL A 35 -3.23 -14.19 6.74
N ASP A 36 -2.81 -14.98 7.71
CA ASP A 36 -3.55 -16.10 8.29
C ASP A 36 -4.75 -15.67 9.14
N GLN A 37 -4.79 -14.42 9.60
CA GLN A 37 -5.90 -13.87 10.39
C GLN A 37 -6.78 -12.92 9.58
N THR A 38 -6.44 -12.68 8.32
CA THR A 38 -7.22 -11.80 7.44
C THR A 38 -8.55 -12.48 7.08
N PRO A 39 -9.71 -11.81 7.26
CA PRO A 39 -10.99 -12.33 6.80
C PRO A 39 -11.00 -12.52 5.28
N SER A 40 -11.59 -13.61 4.80
CA SER A 40 -11.70 -13.83 3.36
C SER A 40 -12.60 -12.76 2.72
N ARG A 41 -12.15 -12.21 1.60
CA ARG A 41 -12.89 -11.24 0.75
C ARG A 41 -12.77 -11.66 -0.70
N ASP A 42 -13.71 -11.27 -1.55
CA ASP A 42 -13.62 -11.64 -2.97
C ASP A 42 -12.51 -10.88 -3.69
N VAL A 43 -12.24 -9.65 -3.26
CA VAL A 43 -11.27 -8.75 -3.89
C VAL A 43 -10.31 -8.18 -2.85
N THR A 44 -9.03 -8.17 -3.18
CA THR A 44 -7.99 -7.38 -2.49
C THR A 44 -7.55 -6.26 -3.41
N ILE A 45 -7.46 -5.04 -2.89
CA ILE A 45 -6.99 -3.88 -3.63
C ILE A 45 -5.54 -3.61 -3.23
N VAL A 46 -4.67 -3.48 -4.22
CA VAL A 46 -3.31 -2.97 -4.06
C VAL A 46 -3.25 -1.58 -4.64
N PHE A 47 -3.09 -0.59 -3.76
CA PHE A 47 -2.83 0.78 -4.18
C PHE A 47 -1.41 0.93 -4.68
N GLY A 48 -1.27 1.68 -5.77
CA GLY A 48 -0.01 2.05 -6.37
C GLY A 48 0.97 2.78 -5.44
N ALA A 49 2.22 2.82 -5.88
CA ALA A 49 3.34 3.57 -5.34
C ALA A 49 4.37 3.79 -6.46
N GLN A 50 5.64 4.00 -6.12
CA GLN A 50 6.65 4.25 -7.13
C GLN A 50 6.94 3.00 -7.98
N VAL A 51 6.90 3.17 -9.30
CA VAL A 51 7.59 2.32 -10.29
C VAL A 51 8.91 2.98 -10.67
N LEU A 52 9.99 2.20 -10.69
CA LEU A 52 11.34 2.67 -10.98
C LEU A 52 11.49 2.95 -12.49
N PRO A 53 12.50 3.74 -12.90
CA PRO A 53 12.79 3.98 -14.32
C PRO A 53 13.06 2.71 -15.14
N SER A 54 13.43 1.60 -14.48
CA SER A 54 13.57 0.29 -15.11
C SER A 54 12.23 -0.37 -15.47
N GLY A 55 11.10 0.21 -15.06
CA GLY A 55 9.76 -0.38 -15.15
C GLY A 55 9.45 -1.37 -14.01
N GLU A 56 10.36 -1.56 -13.06
CA GLU A 56 10.14 -2.46 -11.92
C GLU A 56 9.45 -1.73 -10.75
N PRO A 57 8.57 -2.39 -9.99
CA PRO A 57 8.01 -1.80 -8.79
C PRO A 57 9.11 -1.39 -7.79
N SER A 58 8.92 -0.33 -7.01
CA SER A 58 9.82 0.00 -5.89
C SER A 58 9.78 -1.07 -4.80
N GLN A 59 10.69 -1.02 -3.83
CA GLN A 59 10.70 -1.96 -2.70
C GLN A 59 9.38 -1.98 -1.92
N TYR A 60 8.76 -0.81 -1.75
CA TYR A 60 7.49 -0.69 -1.03
C TYR A 60 6.33 -1.24 -1.86
N LEU A 61 6.32 -0.99 -3.18
CA LEU A 61 5.30 -1.54 -4.07
C LEU A 61 5.42 -3.07 -4.16
N ARG A 62 6.65 -3.62 -4.26
CA ARG A 62 6.88 -5.07 -4.20
C ARG A 62 6.33 -5.69 -2.92
N ALA A 63 6.63 -5.12 -1.76
CA ALA A 63 6.13 -5.65 -0.49
C ALA A 63 4.59 -5.73 -0.43
N ARG A 64 3.88 -4.74 -1.02
CA ARG A 64 2.42 -4.78 -1.14
C ARG A 64 1.93 -5.87 -2.08
N LEU A 65 2.59 -6.03 -3.23
CA LEU A 65 2.25 -7.06 -4.22
C LEU A 65 2.53 -8.47 -3.67
N ASP A 66 3.60 -8.63 -2.89
CA ASP A 66 3.94 -9.87 -2.22
C ASP A 66 2.86 -10.29 -1.24
N LEU A 67 2.40 -9.35 -0.41
CA LEU A 67 1.32 -9.60 0.53
C LEU A 67 0.01 -9.96 -0.18
N ALA A 68 -0.29 -9.31 -1.31
CA ALA A 68 -1.47 -9.65 -2.12
C ALA A 68 -1.37 -11.06 -2.72
N ALA A 69 -0.18 -11.46 -3.17
CA ALA A 69 0.07 -12.81 -3.66
C ALA A 69 -0.09 -13.85 -2.54
N ASP A 70 0.35 -13.55 -1.32
CA ASP A 70 0.19 -14.43 -0.17
C ASP A 70 -1.27 -14.57 0.26
N LEU A 71 -2.04 -13.48 0.25
CA LEU A 71 -3.49 -13.52 0.48
C LEU A 71 -4.21 -14.40 -0.56
N TYR A 72 -3.80 -14.33 -1.83
CA TYR A 72 -4.37 -15.17 -2.89
C TYR A 72 -4.06 -16.65 -2.65
N ARG A 73 -2.79 -16.98 -2.38
CA ARG A 73 -2.36 -18.37 -2.12
C ARG A 73 -3.00 -18.96 -0.86
N ALA A 74 -3.22 -18.13 0.16
CA ALA A 74 -3.89 -18.52 1.40
C ALA A 74 -5.42 -18.63 1.25
N GLY A 75 -5.99 -18.40 0.06
CA GLY A 75 -7.43 -18.44 -0.18
C GLY A 75 -8.20 -17.32 0.53
N ARG A 76 -7.51 -16.24 0.93
CA ARG A 76 -8.10 -15.07 1.57
C ARG A 76 -8.67 -14.08 0.56
N THR A 77 -8.23 -14.16 -0.69
CA THR A 77 -8.79 -13.39 -1.80
C THR A 77 -8.92 -14.21 -3.07
N LYS A 78 -9.90 -13.87 -3.91
CA LYS A 78 -10.10 -14.51 -5.22
C LYS A 78 -9.50 -13.69 -6.36
N VAL A 79 -9.53 -12.37 -6.23
CA VAL A 79 -9.07 -11.42 -7.25
C VAL A 79 -8.21 -10.34 -6.60
N ILE A 80 -7.11 -10.00 -7.28
CA ILE A 80 -6.24 -8.88 -6.93
C ILE A 80 -6.55 -7.73 -7.90
N LEU A 81 -7.08 -6.63 -7.37
CA LEU A 81 -7.24 -5.37 -8.10
C LEU A 81 -5.98 -4.53 -7.89
N VAL A 82 -5.28 -4.20 -8.97
CA VAL A 82 -4.13 -3.29 -8.95
C VAL A 82 -4.56 -1.93 -9.46
N SER A 83 -4.59 -0.92 -8.59
CA SER A 83 -5.09 0.43 -8.91
C SER A 83 -3.95 1.44 -8.86
N GLY A 84 -3.80 2.21 -9.93
CA GLY A 84 -2.77 3.24 -10.08
C GLY A 84 -2.92 4.01 -11.39
N ASP A 85 -1.97 4.89 -11.67
CA ASP A 85 -1.99 5.73 -12.86
C ASP A 85 -1.50 4.93 -14.09
N GLY A 86 -2.41 4.71 -15.06
CA GLY A 86 -2.11 4.12 -16.36
C GLY A 86 -1.99 5.14 -17.50
N GLN A 87 -2.10 6.45 -17.24
CA GLN A 87 -2.22 7.48 -18.26
C GLN A 87 -0.89 7.92 -18.88
N SER A 88 0.25 7.57 -18.27
CA SER A 88 1.55 7.87 -18.85
C SER A 88 1.97 6.78 -19.85
N PRO A 89 2.16 7.11 -21.14
CA PRO A 89 2.67 6.15 -22.13
C PRO A 89 4.11 5.69 -21.85
N TYR A 90 4.80 6.34 -20.90
CA TYR A 90 6.16 5.98 -20.47
C TYR A 90 6.19 5.30 -19.08
N TYR A 91 5.07 5.33 -18.33
CA TYR A 91 4.95 4.79 -16.98
C TYR A 91 3.53 4.24 -16.77
N ASP A 92 3.31 2.98 -17.13
CA ASP A 92 2.06 2.27 -16.82
C ASP A 92 2.26 1.44 -15.54
N GLU A 93 1.84 2.03 -14.43
CA GLU A 93 2.01 1.43 -13.10
C GLU A 93 1.19 0.14 -12.92
N PRO A 94 -0.13 0.11 -13.21
CA PRO A 94 -0.93 -1.11 -13.11
C PRO A 94 -0.36 -2.26 -13.96
N THR A 95 0.23 -1.97 -15.13
CA THR A 95 0.92 -2.97 -15.94
C THR A 95 2.19 -3.48 -15.29
N ALA A 96 3.00 -2.62 -14.66
CA ALA A 96 4.18 -3.06 -13.91
C ALA A 96 3.80 -3.98 -12.75
N MET A 97 2.74 -3.64 -12.01
CA MET A 97 2.20 -4.44 -10.92
C MET A 97 1.69 -5.81 -11.40
N ARG A 98 0.86 -5.83 -12.46
CA ARG A 98 0.36 -7.08 -13.05
C ARG A 98 1.51 -7.94 -13.55
N ARG A 99 2.49 -7.35 -14.25
CA ARG A 99 3.67 -8.08 -14.75
C ARG A 99 4.44 -8.74 -13.60
N TYR A 100 4.66 -8.00 -12.51
CA TYR A 100 5.34 -8.52 -11.32
C TYR A 100 4.59 -9.70 -10.69
N LEU A 101 3.29 -9.56 -10.45
CA LEU A 101 2.46 -10.62 -9.86
C LEU A 101 2.45 -11.90 -10.71
N VAL A 102 2.41 -11.75 -12.04
CA VAL A 102 2.43 -12.89 -12.97
C VAL A 102 3.81 -13.54 -13.03
N LYS A 103 4.86 -12.76 -13.30
CA LYS A 103 6.21 -13.29 -13.57
C LYS A 103 6.93 -13.74 -12.32
N GLU A 104 6.90 -12.91 -11.27
CA GLU A 104 7.70 -13.13 -10.05
C GLU A 104 6.94 -13.91 -8.99
N ARG A 105 5.60 -13.80 -8.98
CA ARG A 105 4.74 -14.43 -7.97
C ARG A 105 3.85 -15.55 -8.52
N GLY A 106 3.82 -15.77 -9.84
CA GLY A 106 3.09 -16.87 -10.44
C GLY A 106 1.57 -16.77 -10.27
N ILE A 107 1.04 -15.58 -10.02
CA ILE A 107 -0.41 -15.38 -9.91
C ILE A 107 -1.04 -15.47 -11.31
N PRO A 108 -2.10 -16.26 -11.51
CA PRO A 108 -2.76 -16.38 -12.80
C PRO A 108 -3.29 -15.02 -13.30
N GLN A 109 -3.12 -14.73 -14.59
CA GLN A 109 -3.52 -13.44 -15.15
C GLN A 109 -5.00 -13.13 -14.94
N GLN A 110 -5.86 -14.15 -14.99
CA GLN A 110 -7.30 -14.01 -14.78
C GLN A 110 -7.69 -13.65 -13.34
N ALA A 111 -6.78 -13.81 -12.37
CA ALA A 111 -6.99 -13.40 -10.99
C ALA A 111 -6.55 -11.94 -10.73
N ILE A 112 -6.10 -11.22 -11.76
CA ILE A 112 -5.57 -9.86 -11.63
C ILE A 112 -6.38 -8.92 -12.53
N VAL A 113 -6.96 -7.90 -11.92
CA VAL A 113 -7.68 -6.82 -12.62
C VAL A 113 -6.86 -5.54 -12.47
N ARG A 114 -6.68 -4.80 -13.56
CA ARG A 114 -6.04 -3.47 -13.53
C ARG A 114 -7.11 -2.41 -13.46
N ASP A 115 -6.94 -1.46 -12.57
CA ASP A 115 -7.62 -0.18 -12.56
C ASP A 115 -6.61 0.92 -12.92
N GLU A 116 -6.78 1.46 -14.12
CA GLU A 116 -5.86 2.43 -14.76
C GLU A 116 -6.30 3.88 -14.55
N ALA A 117 -7.41 4.09 -13.83
CA ALA A 117 -7.98 5.40 -13.52
C ALA A 117 -7.61 5.90 -12.12
N GLY A 118 -6.66 5.25 -11.43
CA GLY A 118 -6.20 5.60 -10.08
C GLY A 118 -5.29 6.83 -10.06
N LEU A 119 -5.78 7.98 -10.54
CA LEU A 119 -4.99 9.21 -10.74
C LEU A 119 -4.74 9.99 -9.43
N HIS A 120 -5.66 9.85 -8.48
CA HIS A 120 -5.67 10.48 -7.16
C HIS A 120 -6.64 9.71 -6.27
N SER A 121 -6.30 9.64 -4.98
CA SER A 121 -7.03 8.83 -4.00
C SER A 121 -8.50 9.26 -3.74
N TYR A 122 -8.98 10.33 -4.39
CA TYR A 122 -10.31 10.91 -4.16
C TYR A 122 -11.27 10.79 -5.36
N ASP A 123 -10.82 10.20 -6.47
CA ASP A 123 -11.64 9.99 -7.68
C ASP A 123 -12.09 8.54 -7.86
#